data_AF-A0A183L649-F1
#
_entry.id   AF-A0A183L649-F1
#
_cell.length_a   1.000
_cell.length_b   1.000
_cell.length_c   1.000
_cell.angle_alpha   90.00
_cell.angle_beta   90.00
_cell.angle_gamma   90.00
#
_symmetry.space_group_name_H-M   'P 1'
#
loop_
_entity.id
_entity.type
_entity.pdbx_description
1 polymer ?
#
loop_
_entity_poly.entity_id
_entity_poly.type
_entity_poly.pdbx_seq_one_letter_code
_entity_poly.pdbx_strand_id
1 'polypeptide(L)'
;LGLQNSSITRLTHTWERVPNRWRRLFNDTLLPLTDPSKNHRTARLWNNYNENNNYIMHNIINLPRLPFLPLILKDLRFAEDANQTDYHKTDNNNNNNNNNNRLINFNKMRLISTSLRSWINCISGYELIHPYNQFIDLNNNNKINNSLINNITVQKLLEVTNESKIFVLENLHCIDDPKIITQLSLRLEPKNNQSVNQSIKNEIISQSIKNGIIN
;
A
#
# COMPACT_ATOMS: atom_id res chain seq x y z
N LEU A 1 1.05 5.82 -2.55
CA LEU A 1 0.84 6.76 -1.43
C LEU A 1 2.00 7.76 -1.28
N GLY A 2 3.22 7.37 -0.90
CA GLY A 2 4.33 8.32 -0.74
C GLY A 2 4.59 9.20 -1.98
N LEU A 3 4.73 8.58 -3.16
CA LEU A 3 4.89 9.30 -4.44
C LEU A 3 3.69 10.16 -4.86
N GLN A 4 2.51 9.98 -4.24
CA GLN A 4 1.33 10.82 -4.46
C GLN A 4 1.30 12.05 -3.54
N ASN A 5 2.24 12.16 -2.59
CA ASN A 5 2.35 13.34 -1.74
C ASN A 5 2.55 14.59 -2.62
N SER A 6 1.80 15.65 -2.33
CA SER A 6 1.87 16.93 -3.06
C SER A 6 3.28 17.51 -3.15
N SER A 7 4.12 17.25 -2.14
CA SER A 7 5.51 17.69 -2.11
C SER A 7 6.38 16.95 -3.13
N ILE A 8 5.97 15.76 -3.57
CA ILE A 8 6.69 14.98 -4.58
C ILE A 8 6.04 15.15 -5.96
N THR A 9 4.71 15.13 -6.06
CA THR A 9 4.00 15.24 -7.35
C THR A 9 4.25 16.59 -8.04
N ARG A 10 4.55 17.64 -7.26
CA ARG A 10 4.86 18.97 -7.80
C ARG A 10 6.22 19.09 -8.50
N LEU A 11 7.13 18.11 -8.32
CA LEU A 11 8.48 18.14 -8.89
C LEU A 11 8.44 17.79 -10.38
N THR A 12 7.88 18.68 -11.21
CA THR A 12 7.60 18.41 -12.63
C THR A 12 8.86 18.09 -13.41
N HIS A 13 9.97 18.80 -13.14
CA HIS A 13 11.22 18.56 -13.84
C HIS A 13 11.86 17.21 -13.49
N THR A 14 11.60 16.73 -12.28
CA THR A 14 11.98 15.38 -11.87
C THR A 14 11.11 14.33 -12.57
N TRP A 15 9.80 14.51 -12.58
CA TRP A 15 8.86 13.58 -13.23
C TRP A 15 9.04 13.46 -14.75
N GLU A 16 9.38 14.56 -15.42
CA GLU A 16 9.67 14.57 -16.87
C GLU A 16 10.86 13.69 -17.24
N ARG A 17 11.88 13.62 -16.36
CA ARG A 17 13.08 12.81 -16.56
C ARG A 17 12.88 11.32 -16.28
N VAL A 18 11.77 10.93 -15.65
CA VAL A 18 11.48 9.52 -15.37
C VAL A 18 11.13 8.78 -16.67
N PRO A 19 11.78 7.63 -16.97
CA PRO A 19 11.46 6.85 -18.15
C PRO A 19 9.97 6.46 -18.23
N ASN A 20 9.41 6.52 -19.44
CA ASN A 20 7.99 6.25 -19.70
C ASN A 20 7.51 4.89 -19.16
N ARG A 21 8.37 3.86 -19.20
CA ARG A 21 8.05 2.53 -18.65
C ARG A 21 7.62 2.59 -17.19
N TRP A 22 8.34 3.36 -16.37
CA TRP A 22 8.07 3.47 -14.93
C TRP A 22 6.87 4.37 -14.64
N ARG A 23 6.68 5.43 -15.44
CA ARG A 23 5.48 6.28 -15.34
C ARG A 23 4.20 5.50 -15.64
N ARG A 24 4.21 4.66 -16.69
CA ARG A 24 3.08 3.78 -17.03
C ARG A 24 2.83 2.75 -15.92
N LEU A 25 3.88 2.10 -15.42
CA LEU A 25 3.74 1.19 -14.29
C LEU A 25 3.11 1.89 -13.08
N PHE A 26 3.59 3.07 -12.72
CA PHE A 26 3.05 3.81 -11.59
C PHE A 26 1.57 4.19 -11.78
N ASN A 27 1.21 4.77 -12.93
CA ASN A 27 -0.14 5.26 -13.19
C ASN A 27 -1.15 4.14 -13.48
N ASP A 28 -0.75 3.12 -14.23
CA ASP A 28 -1.65 2.08 -14.74
C ASP A 28 -1.82 0.92 -13.75
N THR A 29 -0.81 0.63 -12.91
CA THR A 29 -0.86 -0.51 -11.98
C THR A 29 -0.81 -0.11 -10.51
N LEU A 30 0.09 0.79 -10.10
CA LEU A 30 0.28 1.11 -8.69
C LEU A 30 -0.77 2.09 -8.14
N LEU A 31 -1.11 3.13 -8.89
CA LEU A 31 -2.11 4.13 -8.50
C LEU A 31 -3.50 3.52 -8.29
N PRO A 32 -4.00 2.67 -9.21
CA PRO A 32 -5.33 2.10 -9.09
C PRO A 32 -5.49 1.15 -7.89
N LEU A 33 -4.41 0.63 -7.31
CA LEU A 33 -4.46 -0.12 -6.05
C LEU A 33 -4.92 0.74 -4.86
N THR A 34 -4.80 2.06 -4.96
CA THR A 34 -5.25 3.00 -3.91
C THR A 34 -6.64 3.59 -4.16
N ASP A 35 -7.25 3.27 -5.30
CA ASP A 35 -8.55 3.81 -5.70
C ASP A 35 -9.66 3.34 -4.73
N PRO A 36 -10.44 4.25 -4.09
CA PRO A 36 -11.55 3.89 -3.22
C PRO A 36 -12.78 3.34 -3.95
N SER A 37 -12.83 3.45 -5.28
CA SER A 37 -13.97 3.06 -6.10
C SER A 37 -14.41 1.61 -5.86
N LYS A 38 -15.73 1.40 -5.77
CA LYS A 38 -16.35 0.08 -5.54
C LYS A 38 -15.75 -0.67 -4.33
N ASN A 39 -15.52 0.07 -3.23
CA ASN A 39 -14.88 -0.45 -2.01
C ASN A 39 -13.49 -1.04 -2.30
N HIS A 40 -12.60 -0.25 -2.91
CA HIS A 40 -11.24 -0.65 -3.26
C HIS A 40 -11.16 -1.95 -4.08
N ARG A 41 -12.04 -2.11 -5.08
CA ARG A 41 -12.14 -3.35 -5.88
C ARG A 41 -10.78 -3.79 -6.45
N THR A 42 -9.97 -2.87 -6.94
CA THR A 42 -8.65 -3.17 -7.51
C THR A 42 -7.69 -3.72 -6.47
N ALA A 43 -7.65 -3.14 -5.27
CA ALA A 43 -6.85 -3.65 -4.15
C ALA A 43 -7.33 -5.04 -3.69
N ARG A 44 -8.65 -5.27 -3.66
CA ARG A 44 -9.24 -6.57 -3.31
C ARG A 44 -8.89 -7.65 -4.33
N LEU A 45 -8.96 -7.33 -5.62
CA LEU A 45 -8.53 -8.26 -6.69
C LEU A 45 -7.03 -8.55 -6.60
N TRP A 46 -6.22 -7.56 -6.24
CA TRP A 46 -4.80 -7.75 -5.99
C TRP A 46 -4.55 -8.68 -4.80
N ASN A 47 -5.27 -8.55 -3.69
CA ASN A 47 -5.12 -9.45 -2.55
C ASN A 47 -5.65 -10.87 -2.83
N ASN A 48 -6.76 -11.01 -3.58
CA ASN A 48 -7.45 -12.28 -3.83
C ASN A 48 -6.97 -13.04 -5.08
N TYR A 49 -5.99 -12.52 -5.81
CA TYR A 49 -5.49 -13.12 -7.05
C TYR A 49 -5.05 -14.60 -6.90
N ASN A 50 -4.67 -15.01 -5.69
CA ASN A 50 -4.24 -16.37 -5.39
C ASN A 50 -5.39 -17.33 -5.06
N GLU A 51 -6.58 -16.85 -4.68
CA GLU A 51 -7.73 -17.73 -4.42
C GLU A 51 -8.33 -18.29 -5.72
N ASN A 52 -8.24 -17.53 -6.81
CA ASN A 52 -8.85 -17.89 -8.11
C ASN A 52 -7.93 -18.75 -9.00
N ASN A 53 -6.62 -18.82 -8.67
CA ASN A 53 -5.65 -19.66 -9.38
C ASN A 53 -5.33 -20.90 -8.54
N ASN A 54 -6.32 -21.80 -8.45
CA ASN A 54 -6.24 -23.18 -7.96
C ASN A 54 -5.47 -23.43 -6.65
N TYR A 55 -6.20 -24.00 -5.68
CA TYR A 55 -5.74 -24.75 -4.50
C TYR A 55 -4.61 -25.78 -4.74
N ILE A 56 -4.17 -25.99 -5.98
CA ILE A 56 -3.11 -26.91 -6.42
C ILE A 56 -1.72 -26.23 -6.42
N MET A 57 -1.64 -24.90 -6.33
CA MET A 57 -0.37 -24.15 -6.37
C MET A 57 0.23 -23.85 -4.99
N HIS A 58 -0.03 -24.67 -3.97
CA HIS A 58 0.70 -24.58 -2.70
C HIS A 58 2.22 -24.83 -2.83
N ASN A 59 2.68 -25.37 -3.97
CA ASN A 59 4.08 -25.72 -4.22
C ASN A 59 4.82 -24.74 -5.15
N ILE A 60 4.14 -23.77 -5.78
CA ILE A 60 4.84 -22.62 -6.38
C ILE A 60 4.82 -21.56 -5.30
N ILE A 61 6.01 -21.20 -4.82
CA ILE A 61 6.22 -20.16 -3.82
C ILE A 61 5.56 -18.89 -4.35
N ASN A 62 4.31 -18.66 -3.91
CA ASN A 62 3.59 -17.43 -4.15
C ASN A 62 4.41 -16.35 -3.49
N LEU A 63 5.08 -15.55 -4.31
CA LEU A 63 5.96 -14.50 -3.82
C LEU A 63 5.19 -13.57 -2.88
N PRO A 64 5.80 -13.15 -1.76
CA PRO A 64 5.15 -12.23 -0.85
C PRO A 64 4.69 -10.99 -1.59
N ARG A 65 3.40 -10.75 -1.49
CA ARG A 65 2.74 -9.59 -2.09
C ARG A 65 2.47 -8.63 -0.95
N LEU A 66 2.93 -7.39 -1.07
CA LEU A 66 2.65 -6.39 -0.04
C LEU A 66 1.12 -6.21 0.06
N PRO A 67 0.48 -6.62 1.17
CA PRO A 67 -0.94 -6.39 1.35
C PRO A 67 -1.17 -4.88 1.49
N PHE A 68 -2.32 -4.41 0.99
CA PHE A 68 -2.79 -3.08 1.38
C PHE A 68 -3.33 -3.14 2.82
N LEU A 69 -2.41 -3.23 3.79
CA LEU A 69 -2.70 -3.40 5.22
C LEU A 69 -3.75 -2.43 5.76
N PRO A 70 -3.75 -1.12 5.40
CA PRO A 70 -4.79 -0.20 5.84
C PRO A 70 -6.22 -0.66 5.48
N LEU A 71 -6.41 -1.30 4.32
CA LEU A 71 -7.72 -1.82 3.92
C LEU A 71 -8.14 -3.03 4.75
N ILE A 72 -7.21 -3.94 5.05
CA ILE A 72 -7.49 -5.11 5.89
C ILE A 72 -7.84 -4.69 7.32
N LEU A 73 -7.06 -3.75 7.89
CA LEU A 73 -7.34 -3.20 9.22
C LEU A 73 -8.68 -2.47 9.27
N LYS A 74 -8.99 -1.71 8.22
CA LYS A 74 -10.30 -1.07 8.05
C LYS A 74 -11.42 -2.12 8.05
N ASP A 75 -11.30 -3.18 7.27
CA ASP A 75 -12.31 -4.25 7.20
C ASP A 75 -12.48 -4.97 8.54
N LEU A 76 -11.38 -5.26 9.24
CA LEU A 76 -11.43 -5.84 10.60
C LEU A 76 -12.14 -4.91 11.58
N ARG A 77 -11.85 -3.61 11.53
CA ARG A 77 -12.51 -2.61 12.39
C ARG A 77 -14.01 -2.54 12.12
N PHE A 78 -14.42 -2.51 10.85
CA PHE A 78 -15.85 -2.51 10.50
C PHE A 78 -16.54 -3.82 10.89
N ALA A 79 -15.87 -4.98 10.74
CA ALA A 79 -16.43 -6.25 11.17
C ALA A 79 -16.64 -6.30 12.69
N GLU A 80 -15.73 -5.71 13.47
CA GLU A 80 -15.81 -5.63 14.92
C GLU A 80 -16.93 -4.68 15.40
N ASP A 81 -16.94 -3.46 14.88
CA ASP A 81 -17.86 -2.40 15.31
C ASP A 81 -19.30 -2.63 14.84
N ALA A 82 -19.51 -3.24 13.67
CA ALA A 82 -20.85 -3.41 13.09
C ALA A 82 -21.58 -4.69 13.53
N ASN A 83 -20.87 -5.65 14.14
CA ASN A 83 -21.45 -6.94 14.52
C ASN A 83 -21.26 -7.23 16.01
N GLN A 84 -22.33 -7.65 16.70
CA GLN A 84 -22.23 -8.12 18.08
C GLN A 84 -21.47 -9.46 18.13
N THR A 85 -20.62 -9.60 19.14
CA THR A 85 -19.82 -10.83 19.36
C THR A 85 -20.68 -11.98 19.86
N ASP A 86 -21.70 -11.68 20.63
CA ASP A 86 -22.60 -12.65 21.23
C ASP A 86 -23.98 -12.05 21.42
N TYR A 87 -24.98 -12.92 21.36
CA TYR A 87 -26.36 -12.59 21.58
C TYR A 87 -26.77 -13.11 22.96
N HIS A 88 -27.27 -12.21 23.80
CA HIS A 88 -27.93 -12.59 25.05
C HIS A 88 -29.39 -12.87 24.75
N LYS A 89 -29.82 -14.10 25.01
CA LYS A 89 -31.24 -14.45 24.96
C LYS A 89 -31.84 -14.17 26.34
N THR A 90 -32.53 -13.04 26.50
CA THR A 90 -33.41 -12.84 27.66
C THR A 90 -34.72 -13.54 27.35
N ASP A 91 -34.88 -14.77 27.85
CA ASP A 91 -36.16 -15.46 27.80
C ASP A 91 -37.16 -14.70 28.70
N ASN A 92 -37.88 -13.73 28.14
CA ASN A 92 -38.84 -12.88 28.86
C ASN A 92 -40.08 -13.62 29.39
N ASN A 93 -40.12 -14.96 29.33
CA ASN A 93 -41.35 -15.74 29.53
C ASN A 93 -41.25 -16.89 30.53
N ASN A 94 -40.25 -16.97 31.42
CA ASN A 94 -40.31 -17.94 32.53
C ASN A 94 -39.65 -17.38 33.80
N ASN A 95 -40.49 -17.03 34.77
CA ASN A 95 -40.13 -16.44 36.06
C ASN A 95 -39.23 -17.29 36.99
N ASN A 96 -38.55 -18.34 36.53
CA ASN A 96 -37.78 -19.23 37.43
C ASN A 96 -36.47 -19.81 36.90
N ASN A 97 -35.96 -19.43 35.71
CA ASN A 97 -34.69 -19.98 35.23
C ASN A 97 -33.69 -18.87 34.87
N ASN A 98 -32.64 -18.73 35.69
CA ASN A 98 -31.45 -17.90 35.47
C ASN A 98 -30.57 -18.44 34.32
N ASN A 99 -31.16 -18.88 33.21
CA ASN A 99 -30.43 -19.42 32.07
C ASN A 99 -30.09 -18.28 31.11
N ASN A 100 -29.11 -17.46 31.50
CA ASN A 100 -28.49 -16.46 30.64
C ASN A 100 -27.67 -17.17 29.55
N ASN A 101 -28.34 -17.79 28.57
CA ASN A 101 -27.68 -18.49 27.49
C ASN A 101 -27.07 -17.47 26.51
N ARG A 102 -25.74 -17.34 26.58
CA ARG A 102 -24.91 -16.54 25.68
C ARG A 102 -24.64 -17.33 24.39
N LEU A 103 -25.13 -16.85 23.25
CA LEU A 103 -24.89 -17.47 21.94
C LEU A 103 -23.83 -16.69 21.18
N ILE A 104 -22.74 -17.35 20.78
CA ILE A 104 -21.66 -16.72 20.01
C ILE A 104 -22.11 -16.45 18.57
N ASN A 105 -21.83 -15.25 18.07
CA ASN A 105 -22.10 -14.89 16.68
C ASN A 105 -21.00 -15.45 15.74
N PHE A 106 -21.19 -16.67 15.24
CA PHE A 106 -20.25 -17.27 14.30
C PHE A 106 -20.17 -16.54 12.94
N ASN A 107 -21.17 -15.75 12.55
CA ASN A 107 -21.08 -14.93 11.33
C ASN A 107 -20.01 -13.84 11.49
N LYS A 108 -19.95 -13.18 12.66
CA LYS A 108 -18.87 -12.23 12.96
C LYS A 108 -17.51 -12.91 12.95
N MET A 109 -17.40 -14.06 13.61
CA MET A 109 -16.16 -14.84 13.63
C MET A 109 -15.70 -15.21 12.22
N ARG A 110 -16.63 -15.60 11.35
CA ARG A 110 -16.34 -15.91 9.95
C ARG A 110 -15.84 -14.68 9.20
N LEU A 111 -16.48 -13.52 9.33
CA LEU A 111 -16.02 -12.27 8.70
C LEU A 111 -14.59 -11.92 9.14
N ILE A 112 -14.29 -11.95 10.44
CA ILE A 112 -12.94 -11.70 10.95
C ILE A 112 -11.94 -12.71 10.39
N SER A 113 -12.29 -14.00 10.40
CA SER A 113 -11.43 -15.07 9.87
C SER A 113 -11.12 -14.88 8.38
N THR A 114 -12.07 -14.39 7.57
CA THR A 114 -11.84 -14.13 6.14
C THR A 114 -10.83 -13.02 5.90
N SER A 115 -10.89 -11.92 6.67
CA SER A 115 -9.91 -10.84 6.59
C SER A 115 -8.52 -11.29 7.04
N LEU A 116 -8.43 -12.11 8.09
CA LEU A 116 -7.17 -12.71 8.55
C LEU A 116 -6.59 -13.69 7.54
N ARG A 117 -7.42 -14.51 6.89
CA ARG A 117 -6.96 -15.41 5.82
C ARG A 117 -6.40 -14.63 4.64
N SER A 118 -7.05 -13.53 4.24
CA SER A 118 -6.54 -12.64 3.20
C SER A 118 -5.17 -12.06 3.57
N TRP A 119 -5.00 -11.63 4.83
CA TRP A 119 -3.70 -11.19 5.36
C TRP A 119 -2.62 -12.29 5.25
N ILE A 120 -2.89 -13.47 5.81
CA ILE A 120 -1.95 -14.61 5.81
C ILE A 120 -1.54 -14.96 4.37
N ASN A 121 -2.50 -15.00 3.44
CA ASN A 121 -2.23 -15.29 2.04
C ASN A 121 -1.32 -14.24 1.38
N CYS A 122 -1.38 -12.98 1.80
CA CYS A 122 -0.51 -11.92 1.27
C CYS A 122 0.91 -11.99 1.85
N ILE A 123 1.03 -12.25 3.15
CA ILE A 123 2.33 -12.31 3.84
C ILE A 123 3.04 -13.65 3.69
N SER A 124 2.35 -14.69 3.23
CA SER A 124 2.96 -15.99 2.91
C SER A 124 4.17 -15.78 1.99
N GLY A 125 5.32 -16.32 2.41
CA GLY A 125 6.58 -16.17 1.69
C GLY A 125 7.38 -14.90 2.05
N TYR A 126 6.85 -13.98 2.86
CA TYR A 126 7.61 -12.79 3.32
C TYR A 126 8.71 -13.19 4.28
N GLU A 127 8.47 -14.24 5.06
CA GLU A 127 9.46 -14.90 5.91
C GLU A 127 10.76 -15.14 5.13
N LEU A 128 10.69 -15.62 3.89
CA LEU A 128 11.86 -15.91 3.05
C LEU A 128 12.70 -14.67 2.69
N ILE A 129 12.08 -13.49 2.67
CA ILE A 129 12.72 -12.22 2.31
C ILE A 129 13.23 -11.48 3.56
N HIS A 130 12.61 -11.75 4.71
CA HIS A 130 12.90 -11.02 5.93
C HIS A 130 14.35 -11.30 6.39
N PRO A 131 15.16 -10.25 6.64
CA PRO A 131 16.58 -10.46 6.91
C PRO A 131 16.84 -11.21 8.22
N TYR A 132 15.91 -11.15 9.19
CA TYR A 132 16.03 -11.92 10.42
C TYR A 132 15.55 -13.37 10.31
N ASN A 133 15.03 -13.81 9.16
CA ASN A 133 14.52 -15.17 9.01
C ASN A 133 15.60 -16.24 9.22
N GLN A 134 16.85 -15.94 8.83
CA GLN A 134 17.98 -16.83 9.07
C GLN A 134 18.29 -17.05 10.56
N PHE A 135 17.90 -16.11 11.44
CA PHE A 135 18.07 -16.27 12.88
C PHE A 135 16.94 -17.06 13.53
N ILE A 136 15.78 -17.16 12.87
CA ILE A 136 14.60 -17.87 13.38
C ILE A 136 14.68 -19.36 13.02
N ASP A 137 15.12 -19.69 11.81
CA ASP A 137 15.19 -21.07 11.30
C ASP A 137 16.64 -21.56 11.18
N LEU A 138 17.30 -21.87 12.32
CA LEU A 138 18.63 -22.50 12.30
C LEU A 138 18.64 -23.94 11.75
N ASN A 139 17.48 -24.62 11.75
CA ASN A 139 17.37 -26.04 11.41
C ASN A 139 16.80 -26.34 10.01
N ASN A 140 16.21 -25.36 9.33
CA ASN A 140 15.67 -25.53 7.98
C ASN A 140 16.66 -25.03 6.93
N ASN A 141 17.71 -25.81 6.70
CA ASN A 141 18.57 -25.69 5.52
C ASN A 141 17.85 -26.11 4.22
N ASN A 142 16.58 -25.77 4.06
CA ASN A 142 15.96 -25.77 2.75
C ASN A 142 16.49 -24.51 2.06
N LYS A 143 17.65 -24.65 1.42
CA LYS A 143 18.05 -23.80 0.30
C LYS A 143 16.84 -23.72 -0.61
N ILE A 144 16.08 -22.64 -0.50
CA ILE A 144 15.03 -22.33 -1.44
C ILE A 144 15.72 -22.40 -2.78
N ASN A 145 15.28 -23.32 -3.62
CA ASN A 145 15.76 -23.40 -4.98
C ASN A 145 15.45 -22.05 -5.61
N ASN A 146 16.47 -21.18 -5.71
CA ASN A 146 16.38 -19.85 -6.35
C ASN A 146 15.76 -19.96 -7.76
N SER A 147 15.77 -21.16 -8.36
CA SER A 147 15.14 -21.50 -9.62
C SER A 147 13.59 -21.48 -9.64
N LEU A 148 12.91 -21.45 -8.49
CA LEU A 148 11.44 -21.38 -8.43
C LEU A 148 10.89 -19.93 -8.34
N ILE A 149 11.77 -18.95 -8.08
CA ILE A 149 11.38 -17.54 -7.97
C ILE A 149 11.54 -16.87 -9.33
N ASN A 150 10.45 -16.77 -10.09
CA ASN A 150 10.46 -16.14 -11.43
C ASN A 150 10.58 -14.61 -11.41
N ASN A 151 10.53 -13.96 -10.25
CA ASN A 151 10.55 -12.51 -10.16
C ASN A 151 11.98 -11.97 -9.95
N ILE A 152 12.45 -11.28 -10.99
CA ILE A 152 13.77 -10.64 -11.04
C ILE A 152 14.05 -9.69 -9.86
N THR A 153 13.04 -8.99 -9.32
CA THR A 153 13.26 -8.03 -8.23
C THR A 153 13.54 -8.73 -6.92
N VAL A 154 12.89 -9.87 -6.67
CA VAL A 154 13.13 -10.66 -5.46
C VAL A 154 14.45 -11.39 -5.56
N GLN A 155 14.82 -11.91 -6.73
CA GLN A 155 16.16 -12.46 -6.95
C GLN A 155 17.25 -11.43 -6.63
N LYS A 156 17.15 -10.22 -7.17
CA LYS A 156 18.08 -9.12 -6.86
C LYS A 156 18.11 -8.73 -5.39
N LEU A 157 16.97 -8.80 -4.69
CA LEU A 157 16.94 -8.53 -3.25
C LEU A 157 17.61 -9.63 -2.45
N LEU A 158 17.50 -10.89 -2.87
CA LEU A 158 18.17 -12.03 -2.25
C LEU A 158 19.69 -11.97 -2.43
N GLU A 159 20.20 -11.38 -3.52
CA GLU A 159 21.63 -11.13 -3.75
C GLU A 159 22.25 -10.15 -2.74
N VAL A 160 21.46 -9.24 -2.15
CA VAL A 160 21.96 -8.26 -1.18
C VAL A 160 22.32 -8.95 0.14
N THR A 161 23.47 -8.58 0.73
CA THR A 161 23.93 -9.14 2.02
C THR A 161 22.94 -8.84 3.15
N ASN A 162 22.76 -9.79 4.06
CA ASN A 162 21.81 -9.63 5.16
C ASN A 162 22.23 -8.54 6.15
N GLU A 163 23.52 -8.33 6.36
CA GLU A 163 24.04 -7.21 7.14
C GLU A 163 23.57 -5.86 6.59
N SER A 164 23.62 -5.67 5.27
CA SER A 164 23.15 -4.43 4.62
C SER A 164 21.64 -4.25 4.80
N LYS A 165 20.86 -5.34 4.69
CA LYS A 165 19.40 -5.30 4.89
C LYS A 165 19.04 -4.92 6.32
N ILE A 166 19.71 -5.53 7.31
CA ILE A 166 19.51 -5.25 8.73
C ILE A 166 19.90 -3.80 9.03
N PHE A 167 21.06 -3.37 8.56
CA PHE A 167 21.53 -1.99 8.72
C PHE A 167 20.51 -0.97 8.22
N VAL A 168 19.93 -1.19 7.04
CA VAL A 168 18.89 -0.31 6.49
C VAL A 168 17.63 -0.33 7.35
N LEU A 169 17.19 -1.49 7.84
CA LEU A 169 15.99 -1.57 8.69
C LEU A 169 16.18 -0.88 10.04
N GLU A 170 17.34 -1.05 10.67
CA GLU A 170 17.62 -0.48 11.99
C GLU A 170 17.89 1.04 11.93
N ASN A 171 18.44 1.53 10.81
CA ASN A 171 18.84 2.94 10.66
C ASN A 171 17.95 3.74 9.70
N LEU A 172 16.73 3.27 9.43
CA LEU A 172 15.78 3.98 8.58
C LEU A 172 15.21 5.20 9.33
N HIS A 173 15.82 6.37 9.13
CA HIS A 173 15.27 7.63 9.60
C HIS A 173 14.40 8.30 8.54
N CYS A 174 13.19 8.68 8.93
CA CYS A 174 12.21 9.34 8.06
C CYS A 174 11.85 10.72 8.59
N ILE A 175 11.59 11.65 7.68
CA ILE A 175 10.99 12.95 8.01
C ILE A 175 9.48 12.77 7.92
N ASP A 176 8.79 12.90 9.04
CA ASP A 176 7.34 12.73 9.10
C ASP A 176 6.58 14.07 9.06
N ASP A 177 7.25 15.20 9.32
CA ASP A 177 6.61 16.52 9.29
C ASP A 177 6.31 16.96 7.84
N PRO A 178 5.03 17.03 7.43
CA PRO A 178 4.67 17.40 6.07
C PRO A 178 5.10 18.84 5.74
N LYS A 179 5.21 19.73 6.73
CA LYS A 179 5.65 21.12 6.51
C LYS A 179 7.11 21.16 6.07
N ILE A 180 7.98 20.43 6.77
CA ILE A 180 9.40 20.34 6.44
C ILE A 180 9.58 19.74 5.04
N ILE A 181 8.89 18.64 4.74
CA ILE A 181 8.96 18.00 3.41
C ILE A 181 8.51 18.97 2.31
N THR A 182 7.44 19.73 2.54
CA THR A 182 6.95 20.73 1.60
C THR A 182 7.96 21.86 1.38
N GLN A 183 8.58 22.36 2.44
CA GLN A 183 9.62 23.38 2.36
C GLN A 183 10.84 22.88 1.58
N LEU A 184 11.29 21.64 1.83
CA LEU A 184 12.39 21.02 1.10
C LEU A 184 12.06 20.88 -0.39
N SER A 185 10.85 20.42 -0.71
CA SER A 185 10.38 20.34 -2.11
C SER A 185 10.39 21.71 -2.81
N LEU A 186 9.90 22.75 -2.12
CA LEU A 186 9.90 24.12 -2.66
C LEU A 186 11.31 24.68 -2.88
N ARG A 187 12.28 24.28 -2.04
CA ARG A 187 13.69 24.64 -2.23
C ARG A 187 14.34 23.89 -3.40
N LEU A 188 13.94 22.64 -3.65
CA LEU A 188 14.46 21.82 -4.76
C LEU A 188 13.95 22.31 -6.12
N GLU A 189 12.64 22.48 -6.26
CA GLU A 189 12.02 23.03 -7.47
C GLU A 189 11.12 24.20 -7.05
N PRO A 190 11.60 25.45 -7.10
CA PRO A 190 10.78 26.61 -6.78
C PRO A 190 9.60 26.67 -7.75
N LYS A 191 8.46 27.22 -7.31
CA LYS A 191 7.36 27.48 -8.24
C LYS A 191 7.88 28.44 -9.30
N ASN A 192 7.94 27.99 -10.55
CA ASN A 192 8.29 28.83 -11.67
C ASN A 192 7.30 30.00 -11.72
N ASN A 193 7.72 31.18 -11.27
CA ASN A 193 7.07 32.45 -11.60
C ASN A 193 7.08 32.71 -13.12
N GLN A 194 7.61 31.81 -13.94
CA GLN A 194 7.57 31.94 -15.40
C GLN A 194 6.15 31.97 -15.95
N SER A 195 5.17 31.24 -15.41
CA SER A 195 3.77 31.37 -15.91
C SER A 195 3.19 32.74 -15.61
N VAL A 196 3.50 33.30 -14.43
CA VAL A 196 3.10 34.65 -14.02
C VAL A 196 3.85 35.70 -14.83
N ASN A 197 5.16 35.54 -15.03
CA ASN A 197 5.99 36.46 -15.82
C ASN A 197 5.69 36.38 -17.32
N GLN A 198 5.26 35.22 -17.85
CA GLN A 198 4.81 35.06 -19.24
C GLN A 198 3.42 35.69 -19.42
N SER A 199 2.52 35.51 -18.45
CA SER A 199 1.21 36.19 -18.41
C SER A 199 1.38 37.70 -18.36
N ILE A 200 2.22 38.21 -17.46
CA ILE A 200 2.52 39.64 -17.31
C ILE A 200 3.24 40.17 -18.54
N LYS A 201 4.19 39.43 -19.13
CA LYS A 201 4.82 39.81 -20.41
C LYS A 201 3.78 39.89 -21.53
N ASN A 202 2.90 38.91 -21.65
CA ASN A 202 1.86 38.89 -22.68
C ASN A 202 0.85 40.03 -22.48
N GLU A 203 0.53 40.36 -21.23
CA GLU A 203 -0.37 41.46 -20.89
C GLU A 203 0.27 42.83 -21.20
N ILE A 204 1.55 43.02 -20.84
CA ILE A 204 2.33 44.22 -21.19
C ILE A 204 2.50 44.36 -22.72
N ILE A 205 2.76 43.27 -23.44
CA ILE A 205 2.85 43.28 -24.90
C ILE A 205 1.49 43.65 -25.51
N SER A 206 0.39 43.07 -25.01
CA SER A 206 -0.96 43.39 -25.50
C SER A 206 -1.38 44.84 -25.25
N GLN A 207 -0.97 45.42 -24.11
CA GLN A 207 -1.19 46.83 -23.79
C GLN A 207 -0.30 47.76 -24.64
N SER A 208 0.93 47.35 -24.93
CA SER A 208 1.86 48.11 -25.78
C SER A 208 1.42 48.12 -27.25
N ILE A 209 0.82 47.02 -27.74
CA ILE A 209 0.19 46.94 -29.07
C ILE A 209 -1.08 47.82 -29.11
N LYS A 210 -1.94 47.77 -28.08
CA LYS A 210 -3.12 48.65 -27.97
C LYS A 210 -2.77 50.13 -27.94
N ASN A 211 -1.62 50.49 -27.36
CA ASN A 211 -1.15 51.87 -27.25
C ASN A 211 -0.28 52.32 -28.45
N GLY A 212 -0.09 51.48 -29.47
CA GLY A 212 0.63 51.83 -30.71
C GLY A 212 2.15 52.01 -30.55
N ILE A 213 2.75 51.45 -29.49
CA ILE A 213 4.19 51.60 -29.18
C ILE A 213 5.02 50.54 -29.92
N ILE A 214 4.42 49.40 -30.26
CA ILE A 214 5.05 48.26 -30.92
C ILE A 214 4.12 47.80 -32.04
N ASN A 215 4.64 47.64 -33.26
CA ASN A 215 3.91 47.10 -34.42
C ASN A 215 3.82 45.57 -34.37
#